data_AF-A0AAW0FNA0-F1
#
_entry.id   AF-A0AAW0FNA0-F1
#
_cell.length_a   1.000
_cell.length_b   1.000
_cell.length_c   1.000
_cell.angle_alpha   90.00
_cell.angle_beta   90.00
_cell.angle_gamma   90.00
#
_symmetry.space_group_name_H-M   'P 1'
#
loop_
_entity.id
_entity.type
_entity.pdbx_description
1 polymer ?
#
loop_
_entity_poly.entity_id
_entity_poly.type
_entity_poly.pdbx_seq_one_letter_code
_entity_poly.pdbx_strand_id
1 'polypeptide(L)'
;MAAYTEPERRVVTPEDVEKWIDSPAYNLVVNFVQGLQELVVGMTNDAKIEVPEVVEKIVEVLNQVDGLIDKHPVIHEKDISRFGKVEFRDFYDELQEKAADFVKPLIKLVEDDPGVELRKYLTESWGNRTRIDYGNYT
;
A
#
# COMPACT_ATOMS: atom_id res chain seq x y z
N MET A 1 -23.67 -2.52 -8.93
CA MET A 1 -22.22 -2.47 -8.68
C MET A 1 -21.93 -3.39 -7.50
N ALA A 2 -20.81 -4.12 -7.52
CA ALA A 2 -20.44 -4.94 -6.36
C ALA A 2 -20.18 -4.00 -5.17
N ALA A 3 -20.58 -4.40 -3.96
CA ALA A 3 -20.29 -3.64 -2.76
C ALA A 3 -18.81 -3.81 -2.38
N TYR A 4 -18.17 -2.74 -1.90
CA TYR A 4 -16.82 -2.81 -1.38
C TYR A 4 -16.79 -3.63 -0.09
N THR A 5 -15.82 -4.54 0.02
CA THR A 5 -15.68 -5.45 1.17
C THR A 5 -14.23 -5.54 1.60
N GLU A 6 -13.98 -5.81 2.88
CA GLU A 6 -12.60 -5.93 3.38
C GLU A 6 -11.87 -7.07 2.65
N PRO A 7 -10.70 -6.80 2.01
CA PRO A 7 -9.91 -7.84 1.37
C PRO A 7 -9.41 -8.88 2.37
N GLU A 8 -9.66 -10.14 2.05
CA GLU A 8 -9.24 -11.30 2.85
C GLU A 8 -8.18 -12.12 2.13
N ARG A 9 -7.44 -12.94 2.88
CA ARG A 9 -6.48 -13.88 2.27
C ARG A 9 -7.23 -14.97 1.49
N ARG A 10 -6.97 -15.04 0.19
CA ARG A 10 -7.60 -16.02 -0.73
C ARG A 10 -6.64 -17.01 -1.37
N VAL A 11 -5.33 -16.74 -1.36
CA VAL A 11 -4.30 -17.58 -1.98
C VAL A 11 -3.42 -18.19 -0.90
N VAL A 12 -3.55 -19.50 -0.67
CA VAL A 12 -2.79 -20.22 0.37
C VAL A 12 -2.16 -21.50 -0.17
N THR A 13 -2.82 -22.16 -1.13
CA THR A 13 -2.32 -23.38 -1.76
C THR A 13 -1.93 -23.16 -3.23
N PRO A 14 -1.17 -24.07 -3.85
CA PRO A 14 -0.90 -24.00 -5.29
C PRO A 14 -2.17 -23.94 -6.15
N GLU A 15 -3.23 -24.66 -5.78
CA GLU A 15 -4.51 -24.63 -6.49
C GLU A 15 -5.21 -23.26 -6.39
N ASP A 16 -5.01 -22.52 -5.30
CA ASP A 16 -5.51 -21.16 -5.20
C ASP A 16 -4.74 -20.19 -6.10
N VAL A 17 -3.46 -20.46 -6.37
CA VAL A 17 -2.67 -19.70 -7.34
C VAL A 17 -3.24 -19.86 -8.74
N GLU A 18 -3.66 -21.07 -9.12
CA GLU A 18 -4.34 -21.31 -10.41
C GLU A 18 -5.63 -20.50 -10.51
N LYS A 19 -6.47 -20.53 -9.46
CA LYS A 19 -7.69 -19.70 -9.40
C LYS A 19 -7.38 -18.20 -9.47
N TRP A 20 -6.28 -17.76 -8.86
CA TRP A 20 -5.84 -16.38 -8.89
C TRP A 20 -5.44 -15.96 -10.30
N ILE A 21 -4.64 -16.75 -11.01
CA ILE A 21 -4.21 -16.49 -12.40
C ILE A 21 -5.42 -16.36 -13.33
N ASP A 22 -6.44 -17.20 -13.14
CA ASP A 22 -7.67 -17.16 -13.93
C ASP A 22 -8.65 -16.05 -13.48
N SER A 23 -8.33 -15.31 -12.41
CA SER A 23 -9.25 -14.31 -11.84
C SER A 23 -9.25 -12.98 -12.60
N PRO A 24 -10.38 -12.26 -12.60
CA PRO A 24 -10.43 -10.89 -13.11
C PRO A 24 -9.46 -9.93 -12.40
N ALA A 25 -9.20 -10.15 -11.10
CA ALA A 25 -8.31 -9.32 -10.30
C ALA A 25 -6.84 -9.46 -10.74
N TYR A 26 -6.40 -10.66 -11.14
CA TYR A 26 -5.07 -10.86 -11.72
C TYR A 26 -4.89 -10.04 -13.00
N ASN A 27 -5.86 -10.14 -13.92
CA ASN A 27 -5.83 -9.38 -15.16
C ASN A 27 -5.84 -7.86 -14.91
N LEU A 28 -6.62 -7.40 -13.92
CA LEU A 28 -6.65 -5.99 -13.52
C LEU A 28 -5.26 -5.49 -13.11
N VAL A 29 -4.57 -6.22 -12.22
CA VAL A 29 -3.24 -5.84 -11.72
C VAL A 29 -2.19 -5.88 -12.84
N VAL A 30 -2.16 -6.94 -13.64
CA VAL A 30 -1.19 -7.07 -14.74
C VAL A 30 -1.37 -5.97 -15.77
N ASN A 31 -2.62 -5.71 -16.21
CA ASN A 31 -2.90 -4.67 -17.19
C ASN A 31 -2.58 -3.27 -16.63
N PHE A 32 -2.85 -3.02 -15.36
CA PHE A 32 -2.50 -1.75 -14.71
C PHE A 32 -0.98 -1.52 -14.72
N VAL A 33 -0.19 -2.52 -14.30
CA VAL A 33 1.28 -2.43 -14.29
C VAL A 33 1.84 -2.27 -15.69
N GLN A 34 1.31 -3.01 -16.67
CA GLN A 34 1.73 -2.87 -18.08
C GLN A 34 1.42 -1.48 -18.63
N GLY A 35 0.24 -0.94 -18.35
CA GLY A 35 -0.11 0.43 -18.74
C GLY A 35 0.82 1.48 -18.14
N LEU A 36 1.16 1.35 -16.84
CA LEU A 36 2.15 2.23 -16.20
C LEU A 36 3.53 2.12 -16.87
N GLN A 37 3.99 0.91 -17.16
CA GLN A 37 5.26 0.66 -17.82
C GLN A 37 5.32 1.36 -19.18
N GLU A 38 4.29 1.21 -20.00
CA GLU A 38 4.22 1.82 -21.34
C GLU A 38 4.26 3.34 -21.29
N LEU A 39 3.60 3.95 -20.29
CA LEU A 39 3.54 5.41 -20.13
C LEU A 39 4.89 6.02 -19.78
N VAL A 40 5.79 5.29 -19.11
CA VAL A 40 7.08 5.82 -18.64
C VAL A 40 8.26 5.46 -19.54
N VAL A 41 8.05 4.77 -20.66
CA VAL A 41 9.12 4.41 -21.60
C VAL A 41 9.81 5.66 -22.15
N GLY A 42 11.12 5.77 -21.94
CA GLY A 42 11.92 6.90 -22.41
C GLY A 42 11.75 8.19 -21.58
N MET A 43 10.98 8.14 -20.49
CA MET A 43 10.90 9.24 -19.53
C MET A 43 12.06 9.18 -18.53
N THR A 44 12.49 10.35 -18.08
CA THR A 44 13.44 10.49 -16.97
C THR A 44 12.68 10.75 -15.67
N ASN A 45 13.32 10.50 -14.52
CA ASN A 45 12.72 10.76 -13.21
C ASN A 45 12.39 12.25 -12.96
N ASP A 46 13.04 13.17 -13.69
CA ASP A 46 12.83 14.61 -13.64
C ASP A 46 11.95 15.14 -14.78
N ALA A 47 11.31 14.26 -15.54
CA ALA A 47 10.39 14.65 -16.60
C ALA A 47 9.27 15.53 -16.04
N LYS A 48 9.03 16.67 -16.70
CA LYS A 48 7.95 17.58 -16.30
C LYS A 48 6.62 17.03 -16.79
N ILE A 49 5.75 16.70 -15.85
CA ILE A 49 4.38 16.26 -16.11
C ILE A 49 3.39 17.18 -15.40
N GLU A 50 2.17 17.24 -15.92
CA GLU A 50 1.05 17.73 -15.17
C GLU A 50 0.69 16.70 -14.10
N VAL A 51 0.51 17.15 -12.85
CA VAL A 51 0.19 16.28 -11.73
C VAL A 51 -1.31 16.39 -11.45
N PRO A 52 -2.11 15.34 -11.70
CA PRO A 52 -3.53 15.35 -11.39
C PRO A 52 -3.77 15.42 -9.87
N GLU A 53 -4.90 15.99 -9.46
CA GLU A 53 -5.27 16.11 -8.03
C GLU A 53 -5.19 14.77 -7.28
N VAL A 54 -5.62 13.67 -7.91
CA VAL A 54 -5.55 12.33 -7.29
C VAL A 54 -4.10 11.93 -6.94
N VAL A 55 -3.13 12.30 -7.76
CA VAL A 55 -1.71 12.02 -7.50
C VAL A 55 -1.21 12.90 -6.36
N GLU A 56 -1.60 14.18 -6.33
CA GLU A 56 -1.28 15.07 -5.19
C GLU A 56 -1.83 14.50 -3.87
N LYS A 57 -3.06 13.98 -3.86
CA LYS A 57 -3.65 13.33 -2.69
C LYS A 57 -2.95 12.04 -2.29
N ILE A 58 -2.50 11.23 -3.25
CA ILE A 58 -1.68 10.05 -2.95
C ILE A 58 -0.36 10.48 -2.30
N VAL A 59 0.31 11.52 -2.82
CA VAL A 59 1.55 12.06 -2.23
C VAL A 59 1.30 12.61 -0.82
N GLU A 60 0.18 13.30 -0.58
CA GLU A 60 -0.22 13.73 0.76
C GLU A 60 -0.35 12.55 1.74
N VAL A 61 -0.95 11.43 1.31
CA VAL A 61 -1.03 10.20 2.12
C VAL A 61 0.36 9.64 2.41
N LEU A 62 1.23 9.55 1.40
CA LEU A 62 2.60 9.05 1.60
C LEU A 62 3.38 9.92 2.59
N ASN A 63 3.24 11.25 2.52
CA ASN A 63 3.85 12.17 3.48
C ASN A 63 3.28 12.01 4.91
N GLN A 64 1.99 11.68 5.05
CA GLN A 64 1.41 11.37 6.35
C GLN A 64 1.98 10.09 6.95
N VAL A 65 2.22 9.06 6.12
CA VAL A 65 2.89 7.83 6.57
C VAL A 65 4.35 8.09 6.92
N ASP A 66 5.07 8.89 6.12
CA ASP A 66 6.45 9.31 6.41
C ASP A 66 6.54 10.03 7.77
N GLY A 67 5.58 10.93 8.06
CA GLY A 67 5.48 11.57 9.36
C GLY A 67 5.18 10.63 10.54
N LEU A 68 4.68 9.40 10.31
CA LEU A 68 4.62 8.38 11.35
C LEU A 68 6.00 7.79 11.64
N ILE A 69 6.85 7.64 10.63
CA ILE A 69 8.21 7.11 10.81
C ILE A 69 9.01 8.00 11.76
N ASP A 70 8.88 9.32 11.60
CA ASP A 70 9.53 10.31 12.48
C ASP A 70 9.10 10.19 13.96
N LYS A 71 7.89 9.73 14.23
CA LYS A 71 7.37 9.53 15.59
C LYS A 71 7.84 8.23 16.24
N HIS A 72 8.27 7.26 15.44
CA HIS A 72 8.70 5.94 15.90
C HIS A 72 10.20 5.73 15.64
N PRO A 73 11.10 6.55 16.23
CA PRO A 73 12.53 6.38 16.05
C PRO A 73 12.99 5.07 16.70
N VAL A 74 14.05 4.47 16.16
CA VAL A 74 14.69 3.30 16.79
C VAL A 74 15.41 3.74 18.06
N ILE A 75 14.94 3.27 19.22
CA ILE A 75 15.45 3.66 20.55
C ILE A 75 16.26 2.53 21.17
N HIS A 76 15.81 1.28 21.06
CA HIS A 76 16.35 0.18 21.88
C HIS A 76 17.39 -0.69 21.18
N GLU A 77 17.41 -0.71 19.84
CA GLU A 77 18.18 -1.71 19.08
C GLU A 77 19.12 -1.12 18.02
N LYS A 78 19.64 0.10 18.20
CA LYS A 78 20.55 0.69 17.18
C LYS A 78 21.79 -0.20 16.88
N ASP A 79 22.31 -0.94 17.87
CA ASP A 79 23.62 -1.60 17.75
C ASP A 79 23.64 -3.13 17.95
N ILE A 80 22.48 -3.82 18.12
CA ILE A 80 22.48 -5.21 18.65
C ILE A 80 21.85 -6.26 17.72
N SER A 81 20.90 -5.89 16.85
CA SER A 81 20.11 -6.87 16.06
C SER A 81 20.23 -6.65 14.56
N ARG A 82 20.59 -7.72 13.83
CA ARG A 82 20.48 -7.82 12.36
C ARG A 82 19.06 -8.10 11.87
N PHE A 83 18.12 -8.30 12.79
CA PHE A 83 16.71 -8.54 12.52
C PHE A 83 15.92 -7.24 12.67
N GLY A 84 14.67 -7.25 12.18
CA GLY A 84 13.80 -6.08 12.19
C GLY A 84 13.57 -5.50 13.59
N LYS A 85 13.40 -4.18 13.64
CA LYS A 85 13.27 -3.38 14.87
C LYS A 85 11.85 -3.43 15.40
N VAL A 86 11.69 -3.61 16.71
CA VAL A 86 10.36 -3.75 17.33
C VAL A 86 9.49 -2.51 17.17
N GLU A 87 10.11 -1.33 17.06
CA GLU A 87 9.46 -0.03 16.82
C GLU A 87 8.70 0.00 15.49
N PHE A 88 9.00 -0.90 14.53
CA PHE A 88 8.18 -1.10 13.34
C PHE A 88 6.75 -1.51 13.68
N ARG A 89 6.53 -2.23 14.79
CA ARG A 89 5.19 -2.63 15.23
C ARG A 89 4.39 -1.43 15.70
N ASP A 90 5.03 -0.48 16.39
CA ASP A 90 4.40 0.74 16.86
C ASP A 90 4.01 1.64 15.67
N PHE A 91 4.91 1.77 14.68
CA PHE A 91 4.60 2.38 13.38
C PHE A 91 3.41 1.70 12.68
N TYR A 92 3.44 0.37 12.58
CA TYR A 92 2.40 -0.39 11.89
C TYR A 92 1.04 -0.26 12.59
N ASP A 93 1.01 -0.28 13.92
CA ASP A 93 -0.21 -0.14 14.71
C ASP A 93 -0.79 1.28 14.57
N GLU A 94 0.02 2.33 14.66
CA GLU A 94 -0.45 3.71 14.43
C GLU A 94 -0.94 3.89 12.98
N LEU A 95 -0.27 3.28 11.99
CA LEU A 95 -0.72 3.29 10.61
C LEU A 95 -2.11 2.65 10.45
N GLN A 96 -2.36 1.50 11.08
CA GLN A 96 -3.68 0.83 11.05
C GLN A 96 -4.77 1.73 11.66
N GLU A 97 -4.47 2.40 12.77
CA GLU A 97 -5.40 3.34 13.41
C GLU A 97 -5.71 4.57 12.54
N LYS A 98 -4.69 5.08 11.83
CA LYS A 98 -4.80 6.32 11.03
C LYS A 98 -5.24 6.10 9.59
N ALA A 99 -5.21 4.87 9.08
CA ALA A 99 -5.49 4.56 7.69
C ALA A 99 -6.83 5.13 7.19
N ALA A 100 -7.88 5.12 8.03
CA ALA A 100 -9.18 5.67 7.67
C ALA A 100 -9.16 7.18 7.42
N ASP A 101 -8.38 7.93 8.22
CA ASP A 101 -8.22 9.37 8.03
C ASP A 101 -7.35 9.66 6.80
N PHE A 102 -6.33 8.84 6.57
CA PHE A 102 -5.41 8.98 5.44
C PHE A 102 -6.12 8.79 4.10
N VAL A 103 -6.98 7.76 3.95
CA VAL A 103 -7.67 7.52 2.66
C VAL A 103 -8.88 8.44 2.42
N LYS A 104 -9.35 9.17 3.44
CA LYS A 104 -10.55 10.01 3.36
C LYS A 104 -10.51 11.06 2.23
N PRO A 105 -9.39 11.75 1.95
CA PRO A 105 -9.30 12.66 0.81
C PRO A 105 -9.44 11.95 -0.53
N LEU A 106 -8.96 10.71 -0.67
CA LEU A 106 -9.06 9.92 -1.90
C LEU A 106 -10.50 9.46 -2.16
N ILE A 107 -11.22 9.05 -1.12
CA ILE A 107 -12.64 8.65 -1.21
C ILE A 107 -13.50 9.80 -1.76
N LYS A 108 -13.17 11.05 -1.43
CA LYS A 108 -13.92 12.22 -1.93
C LYS A 108 -13.75 12.47 -3.44
N LEU A 109 -12.80 11.80 -4.10
CA LEU A 109 -12.54 11.92 -5.53
C LEU A 109 -13.34 10.92 -6.37
N VAL A 110 -14.07 10.01 -5.74
CA VAL A 110 -14.85 8.95 -6.41
C VAL A 110 -16.30 8.97 -5.94
N GLU A 111 -17.22 8.43 -6.74
CA GLU A 111 -18.65 8.47 -6.45
C GLU A 111 -19.08 7.48 -5.35
N ASP A 112 -18.38 6.34 -5.25
CA ASP A 112 -18.65 5.30 -4.26
C ASP A 112 -17.74 5.41 -3.01
N ASP A 113 -17.94 4.57 -2.00
CA ASP A 113 -17.06 4.48 -0.82
C ASP A 113 -16.19 3.21 -0.83
N PRO A 114 -14.99 3.25 -1.43
CA PRO A 114 -14.03 2.15 -1.41
C PRO A 114 -13.20 2.08 -0.13
N GLY A 115 -13.55 2.84 0.92
CA GLY A 115 -12.67 3.06 2.07
C GLY A 115 -12.27 1.77 2.80
N VAL A 116 -13.13 0.75 2.81
CA VAL A 116 -12.79 -0.54 3.42
C VAL A 116 -11.66 -1.27 2.66
N GLU A 117 -11.65 -1.21 1.34
CA GLU A 117 -10.60 -1.81 0.51
C GLU A 117 -9.32 -0.98 0.52
N LEU A 118 -9.44 0.35 0.32
CA LEU A 118 -8.29 1.25 0.28
C LEU A 118 -7.46 1.20 1.57
N ARG A 119 -8.12 1.16 2.74
CA ARG A 119 -7.42 1.03 4.03
C ARG A 119 -6.60 -0.25 4.09
N LYS A 120 -7.16 -1.37 3.63
CA LYS A 120 -6.49 -2.67 3.68
C LYS A 120 -5.28 -2.72 2.75
N TYR A 121 -5.42 -2.25 1.51
CA TYR A 121 -4.28 -2.17 0.59
C TYR A 121 -3.20 -1.23 1.11
N LEU A 122 -3.58 -0.06 1.62
CA LEU A 122 -2.63 0.89 2.20
C LEU A 122 -1.85 0.26 3.37
N THR A 123 -2.52 -0.38 4.32
CA THR A 123 -1.84 -0.85 5.54
C THR A 123 -0.99 -2.09 5.33
N GLU A 124 -1.30 -2.93 4.35
CA GLU A 124 -0.49 -4.10 3.99
C GLU A 124 0.70 -3.75 3.07
N SER A 125 0.86 -2.49 2.63
CA SER A 125 1.92 -2.05 1.70
C SER A 125 3.29 -1.80 2.34
N TRP A 126 3.44 -1.98 3.65
CA TRP A 126 4.62 -1.50 4.40
C TRP A 126 5.46 -2.62 5.03
N GLY A 127 5.12 -3.88 4.76
CA GLY A 127 5.77 -5.04 5.38
C GLY A 127 4.85 -5.85 6.26
N ASN A 128 5.40 -6.85 6.95
CA ASN A 128 4.65 -7.68 7.88
C ASN A 128 4.96 -7.34 9.34
N ARG A 129 3.95 -6.89 10.09
CA ARG A 129 4.06 -6.55 11.53
C ARG A 129 4.72 -7.63 12.38
N THR A 130 4.40 -8.90 12.15
CA THR A 130 4.86 -10.01 12.99
C THR A 130 6.30 -10.40 12.67
N ARG A 131 6.61 -10.58 11.37
CA ARG A 131 7.93 -11.01 10.88
C ARG A 131 8.95 -9.87 10.82
N ILE A 132 8.48 -8.62 10.74
CA ILE A 132 9.28 -7.41 10.55
C ILE A 132 10.18 -7.56 9.32
N ASP A 133 9.54 -7.88 8.19
CA ASP A 133 10.14 -8.03 6.88
C ASP A 133 9.35 -7.27 5.81
N TYR A 134 10.01 -7.00 4.69
CA TYR A 134 9.43 -6.41 3.48
C TYR A 134 9.83 -7.27 2.29
N GLY A 135 8.91 -7.49 1.34
CA GLY A 135 9.16 -8.33 0.18
C GLY A 135 8.33 -7.93 -1.03
N ASN A 136 8.47 -8.67 -2.14
CA ASN A 136 7.81 -8.32 -3.41
C ASN A 136 6.27 -8.38 -3.38
N TYR A 137 5.67 -8.83 -2.27
CA TYR A 137 4.22 -9.00 -2.11
C TYR A 137 3.61 -8.03 -1.09
N THR A 138 4.39 -7.04 -0.63
CA THR A 138 3.96 -5.91 0.21
C THR A 138 3.95 -4.65 -0.63
#